data_AF-A0AAW3YUA4-F1
#
_entry.id   AF-A0AAW3YUA4-F1
#
_cell.length_a   1.000
_cell.length_b   1.000
_cell.length_c   1.000
_cell.angle_alpha   90.00
_cell.angle_beta   90.00
_cell.angle_gamma   90.00
#
_symmetry.space_group_name_H-M   'P 1'
#
loop_
_entity.id
_entity.type
_entity.pdbx_description
1 polymer ?
#
loop_
_entity_poly.entity_id
_entity_poly.type
_entity_poly.pdbx_seq_one_letter_code
_entity_poly.pdbx_strand_id
1 'polypeptide(L)'
;MLMLTTTAIDVDEELLNRCLVLTVNESREQTEAIHAVQRHKQTLEGLLAENERDYLTTLHQNAQRLLRPLNVVNPYASQLTFLSDKTRTRRDHMKYLTLIQSIALLHQYQREIKTAEHRGRKLEYIEVTK
;
A
#
# COMPACT_ATOMS: atom_id res chain seq x y z
N MET A 1 1.08 7.01 -10.32
CA MET A 1 2.07 6.48 -9.36
C MET A 1 3.29 6.06 -10.15
N LEU A 2 4.46 6.60 -9.86
CA LEU A 2 5.72 6.19 -10.51
C LEU A 2 6.27 4.99 -9.74
N MET A 3 6.23 3.80 -10.33
CA MET A 3 7.10 2.69 -9.92
C MET A 3 8.32 2.70 -10.83
N LEU A 4 9.49 2.61 -10.21
CA LEU A 4 10.79 2.60 -10.88
C LEU A 4 11.53 1.36 -10.41
N THR A 5 12.06 0.59 -11.34
CA THR A 5 12.99 -0.50 -11.05
C THR A 5 14.38 -0.07 -11.52
N THR A 6 15.40 -0.34 -10.72
CA THR A 6 16.78 -0.04 -11.08
C THR A 6 17.67 -1.15 -10.56
N THR A 7 18.70 -1.48 -11.33
CA THR A 7 19.82 -2.33 -10.90
C THR A 7 21.01 -1.48 -10.44
N ALA A 8 20.89 -0.15 -10.49
CA ALA A 8 21.92 0.75 -9.98
C ALA A 8 22.09 0.53 -8.48
N ILE A 9 23.33 0.31 -8.07
CA ILE A 9 23.71 0.09 -6.67
C ILE A 9 23.49 1.37 -5.87
N ASP A 10 23.89 2.51 -6.45
CA ASP A 10 23.70 3.83 -5.86
C ASP A 10 22.50 4.53 -6.51
N VAL A 11 21.49 4.80 -5.69
CA VAL A 11 20.32 5.58 -6.07
C VAL A 11 20.49 7.00 -5.54
N ASP A 12 20.15 7.98 -6.36
CA ASP A 12 20.17 9.39 -5.99
C ASP A 12 19.45 9.64 -4.64
N GLU A 13 20.08 10.43 -3.78
CA GLU A 13 19.61 10.64 -2.41
C GLU A 13 18.25 11.35 -2.37
N GLU A 14 17.96 12.22 -3.34
CA GLU A 14 16.66 12.87 -3.44
C GLU A 14 15.56 11.84 -3.73
N LEU A 15 15.81 10.90 -4.64
CA LEU A 15 14.91 9.78 -4.93
C LEU A 15 14.71 8.88 -3.71
N LEU A 16 15.78 8.51 -3.01
CA LEU A 16 15.70 7.71 -1.77
C LEU A 16 14.84 8.39 -0.70
N ASN A 17 14.93 9.72 -0.60
CA ASN A 17 14.14 10.49 0.34
C ASN A 17 12.66 10.62 -0.08
N ARG A 18 12.33 10.52 -1.37
CA ARG A 18 10.97 10.68 -1.91
C ARG A 18 10.21 9.36 -2.11
N CYS A 19 10.91 8.26 -2.36
CA CYS A 19 10.33 6.96 -2.66
C CYS A 19 10.38 6.01 -1.46
N LEU A 20 9.53 4.97 -1.49
CA LEU A 20 9.71 3.77 -0.68
C LEU A 20 10.60 2.82 -1.46
N VAL A 21 11.75 2.44 -0.89
CA VAL A 21 12.67 1.50 -1.52
C VAL A 21 12.30 0.09 -1.07
N LEU A 22 12.01 -0.77 -2.04
CA LEU A 22 11.77 -2.19 -1.81
C LEU A 22 12.96 -2.95 -2.36
N THR A 23 13.65 -3.70 -1.50
CA THR A 23 14.76 -4.56 -1.90
C THR A 23 14.24 -5.92 -2.34
N VAL A 24 14.97 -6.58 -3.23
CA VAL A 24 14.66 -7.96 -3.61
C VAL A 24 14.92 -8.86 -2.40
N ASN A 25 14.02 -9.81 -2.17
CA ASN A 25 14.25 -10.86 -1.18
C ASN A 25 15.08 -11.96 -1.83
N GLU A 26 16.35 -12.06 -1.44
CA GLU A 26 17.32 -13.03 -1.97
C GLU A 26 17.44 -14.29 -1.11
N SER A 27 16.50 -14.53 -0.19
CA SER A 27 16.53 -15.73 0.65
C SER A 27 16.36 -17.00 -0.19
N ARG A 28 16.89 -18.11 0.32
CA ARG A 28 16.75 -19.41 -0.31
C ARG A 28 15.28 -19.82 -0.41
N GLU A 29 14.50 -19.58 0.64
CA GLU A 29 13.07 -19.89 0.71
C GLU A 29 12.29 -19.11 -0.36
N GLN A 30 12.62 -17.84 -0.56
CA GLN A 30 12.02 -17.03 -1.64
C GLN A 30 12.37 -17.60 -3.01
N THR A 31 13.63 -18.00 -3.22
CA THR A 31 14.07 -18.61 -4.47
C THR A 31 13.37 -19.94 -4.73
N GLU A 32 13.23 -20.80 -3.72
CA GLU A 32 12.49 -22.07 -3.80
C GLU A 32 11.00 -21.86 -4.11
N ALA A 33 10.37 -20.85 -3.50
CA ALA A 33 9.00 -20.45 -3.80
C ALA A 33 8.84 -19.97 -5.26
N ILE A 34 9.77 -19.16 -5.76
CA ILE A 34 9.79 -18.73 -7.16
C ILE A 34 9.91 -19.93 -8.10
N HIS A 35 10.84 -20.86 -7.83
CA HIS A 35 10.99 -22.07 -8.63
C HIS A 35 9.73 -22.94 -8.62
N ALA A 36 9.03 -23.04 -7.49
CA ALA A 36 7.76 -23.78 -7.40
C ALA A 36 6.69 -23.14 -8.30
N VAL A 37 6.54 -21.82 -8.26
CA VAL A 37 5.60 -21.09 -9.13
C VAL A 37 5.99 -21.24 -10.61
N GLN A 38 7.29 -21.15 -10.94
CA GLN A 38 7.76 -21.33 -12.31
C GLN A 38 7.46 -22.72 -12.86
N ARG A 39 7.65 -23.79 -12.06
CA ARG A 39 7.27 -25.15 -12.44
C ARG A 39 5.75 -25.30 -12.58
N HIS A 40 4.97 -24.73 -11.67
CA HIS A 40 3.52 -24.78 -11.73
C HIS A 40 2.97 -24.12 -13.01
N LYS A 41 3.58 -23.01 -13.46
CA LYS A 41 3.21 -22.37 -14.74
C LYS A 41 3.40 -23.26 -15.97
N GLN A 42 4.20 -24.33 -15.89
CA GLN A 42 4.38 -25.28 -16.99
C GLN A 42 3.31 -26.39 -17.01
N THR A 43 2.36 -26.39 -16.07
CA THR A 43 1.23 -27.33 -16.07
C THR A 43 0.00 -26.75 -16.77
N LEU A 44 -0.97 -27.59 -17.10
CA LEU A 44 -2.24 -27.14 -17.69
C LEU A 44 -2.98 -26.19 -16.75
N GLU A 45 -2.99 -26.48 -15.45
CA GLU A 45 -3.59 -25.62 -14.43
C GLU A 45 -2.91 -24.26 -14.39
N GLY A 46 -1.57 -24.22 -14.48
CA GLY A 46 -0.81 -22.97 -14.56
C GLY A 46 -1.13 -22.13 -15.79
N LEU A 47 -1.30 -22.76 -16.95
CA LEU A 47 -1.68 -22.08 -18.20
C LEU A 47 -3.11 -21.51 -18.11
N LEU A 48 -4.06 -22.27 -17.53
CA LEU A 48 -5.42 -21.79 -17.31
C LEU A 48 -5.44 -20.61 -16.32
N ALA A 49 -4.68 -20.68 -15.23
CA ALA A 49 -4.55 -19.60 -14.27
C ALA A 49 -3.94 -18.32 -14.89
N GLU A 50 -3.03 -18.45 -15.85
CA GLU A 50 -2.49 -17.30 -16.58
C GLU A 50 -3.58 -16.58 -17.39
N ASN A 51 -4.53 -17.32 -17.98
CA ASN A 51 -5.67 -16.74 -18.69
C ASN A 51 -6.66 -16.03 -17.74
N GLU A 52 -6.72 -16.42 -16.46
CA GLU A 52 -7.54 -15.73 -15.45
C GLU A 52 -6.93 -14.41 -14.95
N ARG A 53 -5.63 -14.19 -15.18
CA ARG A 53 -4.92 -13.02 -14.64
C ARG A 53 -5.52 -11.69 -15.06
N ASP A 54 -5.97 -11.59 -16.31
CA ASP A 54 -6.54 -10.36 -16.86
C ASP A 54 -7.93 -10.08 -16.27
N TYR A 55 -8.72 -11.14 -16.06
CA TYR A 55 -9.99 -11.07 -15.34
C TYR A 55 -9.77 -10.58 -13.90
N LEU A 56 -8.85 -11.20 -13.16
CA LEU A 56 -8.54 -10.81 -11.77
C LEU A 56 -8.02 -9.36 -11.70
N THR A 57 -7.15 -8.97 -12.62
CA THR A 57 -6.63 -7.59 -12.69
C THR A 57 -7.79 -6.60 -12.89
N THR A 58 -8.70 -6.89 -13.82
CA THR A 58 -9.87 -6.06 -14.08
C THR A 58 -10.79 -5.98 -12.86
N LEU A 59 -11.03 -7.11 -12.20
CA LEU A 59 -11.82 -7.19 -10.97
C LEU A 59 -11.24 -6.29 -9.87
N HIS A 60 -9.93 -6.37 -9.61
CA HIS A 60 -9.27 -5.52 -8.62
C HIS A 60 -9.31 -4.04 -8.98
N GLN A 61 -9.10 -3.68 -10.25
CA GLN A 61 -9.22 -2.28 -10.69
C GLN A 61 -10.66 -1.75 -10.50
N ASN A 62 -11.67 -2.56 -10.79
CA ASN A 62 -13.07 -2.19 -10.56
C ASN A 62 -13.36 -2.03 -9.07
N ALA A 63 -12.85 -2.94 -8.23
CA ALA A 63 -12.96 -2.80 -6.78
C ALA A 63 -12.33 -1.49 -6.27
N GLN A 64 -11.16 -1.11 -6.79
CA GLN A 64 -10.52 0.18 -6.45
C GLN A 64 -11.35 1.39 -6.88
N ARG A 65 -12.03 1.33 -8.03
CA ARG A 65 -12.90 2.42 -8.52
C ARG A 65 -14.15 2.63 -7.65
N LEU A 66 -14.57 1.61 -6.92
CA LEU A 66 -15.73 1.73 -6.01
C LEU A 66 -15.39 2.49 -4.73
N LEU A 67 -14.10 2.61 -4.36
CA LEU A 67 -13.69 3.33 -3.16
C LEU A 67 -14.22 4.76 -3.16
N ARG A 68 -14.96 5.14 -2.11
CA ARG A 68 -15.39 6.54 -1.91
C ARG A 68 -14.20 7.36 -1.39
N PRO A 69 -14.11 8.65 -1.76
CA PRO A 69 -13.07 9.56 -1.28
C PRO A 69 -13.36 10.05 0.15
N LEU A 70 -13.40 9.12 1.11
CA LEU A 70 -13.65 9.42 2.52
C LEU A 70 -12.40 9.95 3.22
N ASN A 71 -12.58 10.84 4.19
CA ASN A 71 -11.49 11.25 5.06
C ASN A 71 -11.13 10.10 6.01
N VAL A 72 -9.84 9.94 6.33
CA VAL A 72 -9.40 8.98 7.34
C VAL A 72 -8.90 9.73 8.56
N VAL A 73 -9.50 9.45 9.71
CA VAL A 73 -9.07 9.94 11.01
C VAL A 73 -8.34 8.83 11.74
N ASN A 74 -7.21 9.14 12.37
CA ASN A 74 -6.49 8.19 13.21
C ASN A 74 -6.61 8.61 14.69
N PRO A 75 -7.53 8.00 15.47
CA PRO A 75 -7.68 8.30 16.90
C PRO A 75 -6.40 8.02 17.72
N TYR A 76 -5.51 7.19 17.20
CA TYR A 76 -4.27 6.79 17.86
C TYR A 76 -3.07 7.66 17.46
N ALA A 77 -3.25 8.70 16.63
CA ALA A 77 -2.15 9.49 16.07
C ALA A 77 -1.20 10.05 17.14
N SER A 78 -1.72 10.48 18.29
CA SER A 78 -0.91 11.00 19.41
C SER A 78 -0.08 9.94 20.14
N GLN A 79 -0.42 8.65 19.99
CA GLN A 79 0.30 7.52 20.58
C GLN A 79 1.41 7.01 19.65
N LEU A 80 1.36 7.38 18.37
CA LEU A 80 2.37 7.01 17.40
C LEU A 80 3.62 7.84 17.61
N THR A 81 4.77 7.16 17.65
CA THR A 81 6.08 7.80 17.71
C THR A 81 6.89 7.41 16.48
N PHE A 82 7.83 8.27 16.11
CA PHE A 82 8.75 8.04 15.00
C PHE A 82 10.09 8.69 15.33
N LEU A 83 11.17 8.18 14.74
CA LEU A 83 12.50 8.76 14.93
C LEU A 83 12.51 10.24 14.52
N SER A 84 13.12 11.10 15.33
CA SER A 84 13.10 12.58 15.17
C SER A 84 14.51 13.19 15.11
N ASP A 85 15.53 12.36 14.98
CA ASP A 85 16.96 12.72 15.04
C ASP A 85 17.52 13.23 13.71
N LYS A 86 16.81 13.05 12.58
CA LYS A 86 17.29 13.41 11.24
C LYS A 86 16.20 14.06 10.38
N THR A 87 16.56 15.01 9.52
CA THR A 87 15.61 15.68 8.62
C THR A 87 14.83 14.72 7.71
N ARG A 88 15.48 13.64 7.25
CA ARG A 88 14.86 12.57 6.44
C ARG A 88 13.63 11.97 7.12
N THR A 89 13.64 11.82 8.44
CA THR A 89 12.54 11.17 9.17
C THR A 89 11.24 11.95 9.09
N ARG A 90 11.27 13.25 8.76
CA ARG A 90 10.06 14.03 8.48
C ARG A 90 9.28 13.47 7.29
N ARG A 91 9.98 13.06 6.22
CA ARG A 91 9.35 12.44 5.03
C ARG A 91 8.91 11.02 5.33
N ASP A 92 9.77 10.24 5.99
CA ASP A 92 9.46 8.84 6.29
C ASP A 92 8.31 8.70 7.30
N HIS A 93 8.19 9.63 8.25
CA HIS A 93 7.05 9.72 9.16
C HIS A 93 5.74 9.97 8.39
N MET A 94 5.75 10.88 7.41
CA MET A 94 4.57 11.09 6.56
C MET A 94 4.24 9.86 5.72
N LYS A 95 5.24 9.15 5.16
CA LYS A 95 5.01 7.87 4.46
C LYS A 95 4.33 6.84 5.38
N TYR A 96 4.80 6.74 6.62
CA TYR A 96 4.23 5.86 7.64
C TYR A 96 2.76 6.18 7.94
N LEU A 97 2.43 7.45 8.19
CA LEU A 97 1.04 7.88 8.42
C LEU A 97 0.15 7.66 7.18
N THR A 98 0.66 7.94 5.98
CA THR A 98 -0.08 7.71 4.73
C THR A 98 -0.34 6.24 4.47
N LEU A 99 0.58 5.33 4.85
CA LEU A 99 0.36 3.89 4.75
C LEU A 99 -0.82 3.46 5.63
N ILE A 100 -0.87 3.93 6.89
CA ILE A 100 -2.00 3.67 7.79
C ILE A 100 -3.32 4.16 7.18
N GLN A 101 -3.32 5.39 6.65
CA GLN A 101 -4.51 5.96 6.02
C GLN A 101 -4.97 5.16 4.80
N SER A 102 -4.02 4.73 3.97
CA SER A 102 -4.29 3.96 2.75
C SER A 102 -4.91 2.60 3.09
N ILE A 103 -4.41 1.90 4.12
CA ILE A 103 -4.98 0.64 4.60
C ILE A 103 -6.40 0.84 5.16
N ALA A 104 -6.63 1.91 5.93
CA ALA A 104 -7.95 2.20 6.46
C ALA A 104 -8.96 2.52 5.33
N LEU A 105 -8.55 3.31 4.35
CA LEU A 105 -9.37 3.66 3.17
C LEU A 105 -9.67 2.45 2.29
N LEU A 106 -8.70 1.57 2.08
CA LEU A 106 -8.90 0.32 1.33
C LEU A 106 -9.99 -0.55 1.97
N HIS A 107 -10.04 -0.58 3.30
CA HIS A 107 -11.03 -1.31 4.08
C HIS A 107 -12.25 -0.46 4.49
N GLN A 108 -12.53 0.66 3.81
CA GLN A 108 -13.59 1.59 4.22
C GLN A 108 -14.99 0.96 4.36
N TYR A 109 -15.30 -0.06 3.56
CA TYR A 109 -16.60 -0.76 3.60
C TYR A 109 -16.73 -1.72 4.78
N GLN A 110 -15.65 -1.97 5.52
CA GLN A 110 -15.64 -2.76 6.76
C GLN A 110 -15.63 -1.85 8.00
N ARG A 111 -15.80 -0.53 7.81
CA ARG A 111 -15.69 0.48 8.86
C ARG A 111 -16.97 1.30 8.93
N GLU A 112 -17.28 1.78 10.12
CA GLU A 112 -18.38 2.73 10.32
C GLU A 112 -18.01 4.10 9.71
N ILE A 113 -18.93 4.66 8.92
CA ILE A 113 -18.79 6.01 8.36
C ILE A 113 -19.39 6.99 9.35
N LYS A 114 -18.56 7.88 9.87
CA LYS A 114 -18.94 8.95 10.79
C LYS A 114 -19.07 10.27 10.06
N THR A 115 -19.88 11.17 10.62
CA THR A 115 -20.05 12.54 10.10
C THR A 115 -19.70 13.54 11.19
N ALA A 116 -18.92 14.55 10.85
CA ALA A 116 -18.69 15.73 11.69
C ALA A 116 -19.17 16.99 10.99
N GLU A 117 -19.78 17.91 11.73
CA GLU A 117 -20.17 19.21 11.20
C GLU A 117 -19.27 20.30 11.80
N HIS A 118 -18.65 21.10 10.94
CA HIS A 118 -17.81 22.22 11.36
C HIS A 118 -18.07 23.43 10.47
N ARG A 119 -18.52 24.54 11.09
CA ARG A 119 -18.83 25.81 10.38
C ARG A 119 -19.78 25.61 9.20
N GLY A 120 -20.83 24.80 9.38
CA GLY A 120 -21.83 24.50 8.35
C GLY A 120 -21.36 23.56 7.23
N ARG A 121 -20.15 22.99 7.33
CA ARG A 121 -19.68 21.93 6.41
C ARG A 121 -19.77 20.57 7.09
N LYS A 122 -20.41 19.62 6.42
CA LYS A 122 -20.42 18.21 6.82
C LYS A 122 -19.23 17.48 6.21
N LEU A 123 -18.49 16.76 7.04
CA LEU A 123 -17.33 15.95 6.68
C LEU A 123 -17.64 14.50 7.02
N GLU A 124 -17.64 13.63 6.01
CA GLU A 124 -17.67 12.19 6.21
C GLU A 124 -16.24 11.67 6.42
N TYR A 125 -16.08 10.78 7.40
CA TYR A 125 -14.80 10.16 7.70
C TYR A 125 -14.96 8.75 8.26
N ILE A 126 -13.89 7.98 8.17
CA ILE A 126 -13.72 6.68 8.82
C ILE A 126 -12.56 6.75 9.80
N GLU A 127 -12.57 5.88 10.81
CA GLU A 127 -11.49 5.78 11.79
C GLU A 127 -10.59 4.57 11.51
N VAL A 128 -9.29 4.75 11.79
CA VAL A 128 -8.32 3.66 11.88
C VAL A 128 -8.69 2.75 13.06
N THR A 129 -8.51 1.44 12.87
CA THR A 129 -8.69 0.41 13.91
C THR A 129 -7.33 -0.21 14.24
N LYS A 130 -7.20 -0.79 15.44
CA LYS A 130 -6.04 -1.59 15.82
C LYS A 130 -5.95 -2.88 15.01
#